data_AF-A0A9E2YS40-F1
#
_entry.id   AF-A0A9E2YS40-F1
#
_cell.length_a   1.000
_cell.length_b   1.000
_cell.length_c   1.000
_cell.angle_alpha   90.00
_cell.angle_beta   90.00
_cell.angle_gamma   90.00
#
_symmetry.space_group_name_H-M   'P 1'
#
loop_
_entity.id
_entity.type
_entity.pdbx_description
1 polymer ?
#
loop_
_entity_poly.entity_id
_entity_poly.type
_entity_poly.pdbx_seq_one_letter_code
_entity_poly.pdbx_strand_id
1 'polypeptide(L)' 'IRQASGEELQVTQGALYPALHRLEQQGWITAEWRKSETGREAKFYRLSAAGKVQLEKELAEWERLSNAIALVIAAV' A
#
# COMPACT_ATOMS: atom_id res chain seq x y z
N ILE A 1 1.80 8.92 -2.85
CA ILE A 1 2.08 7.76 -3.74
C ILE A 1 2.51 8.26 -5.11
N ARG A 2 1.63 8.86 -5.93
CA ARG A 2 1.96 9.37 -7.26
C ARG A 2 3.22 10.26 -7.33
N GLN A 3 3.26 11.32 -6.51
CA GLN A 3 4.43 12.21 -6.47
C GLN A 3 5.68 11.53 -5.88
N ALA A 4 5.49 10.60 -4.93
CA ALA A 4 6.58 9.86 -4.31
C ALA A 4 7.18 8.79 -5.26
N SER A 5 6.41 8.32 -6.24
CA SER A 5 6.86 7.39 -7.28
C SER A 5 7.39 8.09 -8.53
N GLY A 6 7.58 9.42 -8.52
CA GLY A 6 7.97 10.16 -9.72
C GLY A 6 6.95 10.04 -10.86
N GLU A 7 5.65 9.99 -10.54
CA GLU A 7 4.53 9.80 -11.48
C GLU A 7 4.40 8.40 -12.13
N GLU A 8 5.32 7.48 -11.88
CA GLU A 8 5.30 6.12 -12.45
C GLU A 8 4.12 5.26 -11.94
N LEU A 9 3.75 5.42 -10.67
CA LEU A 9 2.62 4.68 -10.09
C LEU A 9 1.33 5.52 -10.13
N GLN A 10 0.55 5.30 -11.19
CA GLN A 10 -0.76 5.91 -11.37
C GLN A 10 -1.86 5.05 -10.74
N VAL A 11 -1.99 5.13 -9.42
CA VAL A 11 -3.14 4.51 -8.73
C VAL A 11 -4.39 5.33 -8.99
N THR A 12 -5.37 4.73 -9.68
CA THR A 12 -6.69 5.34 -9.89
C THR A 12 -7.54 5.23 -8.63
N GLN A 13 -8.46 6.17 -8.40
CA GLN A 13 -9.38 6.08 -7.27
C GLN A 13 -10.24 4.79 -7.32
N GLY A 14 -10.58 4.31 -8.52
CA GLY A 14 -11.32 3.06 -8.72
C GLY A 14 -10.57 1.81 -8.26
N ALA A 15 -9.23 1.82 -8.28
CA ALA A 15 -8.41 0.71 -7.76
C ALA A 15 -8.07 0.85 -6.28
N LEU A 16 -7.99 2.08 -5.76
CA LEU A 16 -7.58 2.36 -4.39
C LEU A 16 -8.59 1.84 -3.35
N TYR A 17 -9.88 2.18 -3.50
CA TYR A 17 -10.88 1.81 -2.50
C TYR A 17 -11.09 0.30 -2.38
N PRO A 18 -11.18 -0.47 -3.48
CA PRO A 18 -11.21 -1.93 -3.38
C PRO A 18 -9.97 -2.52 -2.70
N ALA A 19 -8.79 -1.95 -2.94
CA ALA A 19 -7.57 -2.41 -2.28
C ALA A 19 -7.61 -2.14 -0.76
N LEU A 20 -8.00 -0.93 -0.34
CA LEU A 20 -8.16 -0.60 1.07
C LEU A 20 -9.20 -1.50 1.75
N HIS A 21 -10.31 -1.80 1.08
CA HIS A 21 -11.33 -2.68 1.63
C HIS A 21 -10.82 -4.10 1.83
N ARG A 22 -10.06 -4.66 0.87
CA ARG A 22 -9.43 -5.98 1.04
C ARG A 22 -8.46 -6.02 2.22
N LEU A 23 -7.61 -5.00 2.34
CA LEU A 23 -6.66 -4.90 3.46
C LEU A 23 -7.37 -4.79 4.81
N GLU A 24 -8.51 -4.10 4.86
CA GLU A 24 -9.35 -3.96 6.06
C GLU A 24 -10.02 -5.31 6.41
N GLN A 25 -10.57 -6.01 5.41
CA GLN A 25 -11.16 -7.35 5.57
C GLN A 25 -10.13 -8.40 6.05
N GLN A 26 -8.89 -8.30 5.57
CA GLN A 26 -7.78 -9.14 6.03
C GLN A 26 -7.27 -8.78 7.44
N GLY A 27 -7.78 -7.70 8.03
CA GLY A 27 -7.35 -7.21 9.33
C GLY A 27 -5.95 -6.59 9.32
N TRP A 28 -5.39 -6.29 8.16
CA TRP A 28 -4.04 -5.70 8.03
C TRP A 28 -4.06 -4.19 8.23
N ILE A 29 -5.19 -3.53 7.95
CA ILE A 29 -5.41 -2.14 8.31
C ILE A 29 -6.65 -2.00 9.19
N THR A 30 -6.64 -0.97 10.04
CA THR A 30 -7.81 -0.49 10.76
C THR A 30 -8.19 0.87 10.24
N ALA A 31 -9.47 1.21 10.31
CA ALA A 31 -9.96 2.49 9.86
C ALA A 31 -10.79 3.22 10.92
N GLU A 32 -10.71 4.53 10.91
CA GLU A 32 -11.36 5.41 11.87
C GLU A 32 -11.89 6.65 11.17
N TRP A 33 -13.15 7.00 11.44
CA TRP A 33 -13.70 8.28 10.98
C TRP A 33 -13.21 9.39 11.88
N ARG A 34 -12.58 10.42 11.29
CA ARG A 34 -12.22 11.65 12.00
C ARG A 34 -12.61 12.85 11.17
N LYS A 35 -12.83 13.97 11.84
CA LYS A 35 -12.94 15.26 11.15
C LYS A 35 -11.57 15.62 10.56
N SER A 36 -11.54 15.91 9.28
CA SER A 36 -10.40 16.53 8.62
C SER A 36 -10.20 17.95 9.13
N GLU A 37 -9.04 18.53 8.83
CA GLU A 37 -8.75 19.96 9.10
C GLU A 37 -9.76 20.90 8.43
N THR A 38 -10.42 20.45 7.36
CA THR A 38 -11.47 21.19 6.65
C THR A 38 -12.89 20.96 7.23
N GLY A 39 -13.00 20.26 8.35
CA GLY A 39 -14.27 19.98 9.03
C GLY A 39 -15.14 18.90 8.40
N ARG A 40 -14.67 18.25 7.31
CA ARG A 40 -15.37 17.13 6.66
C ARG A 40 -14.98 15.81 7.32
N GLU A 41 -15.90 14.86 7.41
CA GLU A 41 -15.54 13.52 7.88
C GLU A 41 -14.71 12.79 6.81
N ALA A 42 -13.58 12.24 7.25
CA ALA A 42 -12.71 11.43 6.42
C ALA A 42 -12.37 10.13 7.16
N LYS A 43 -12.28 9.03 6.42
CA LYS A 43 -11.88 7.73 6.93
C LYS A 43 -10.35 7.64 6.88
N PHE A 44 -9.73 7.62 8.06
CA PHE A 44 -8.28 7.49 8.23
C PHE A 44 -7.92 6.03 8.44
N TYR A 45 -6.91 5.56 7.72
CA TYR A 45 -6.45 4.17 7.78
C TYR A 45 -5.07 4.11 8.45
N ARG A 46 -4.83 3.05 9.22
CA ARG A 46 -3.52 2.74 9.81
C ARG A 46 -3.25 1.25 9.76
N LEU A 47 -1.99 0.85 9.71
CA LEU A 47 -1.61 -0.56 9.86
C LEU A 47 -2.00 -1.08 11.24
N SER A 48 -2.53 -2.30 11.27
CA SER A 48 -2.68 -3.09 12.48
C SER A 48 -1.34 -3.75 12.86
N ALA A 49 -1.27 -4.41 14.03
CA ALA A 49 -0.10 -5.20 14.38
C ALA A 49 0.13 -6.35 13.39
N ALA A 50 -0.93 -7.05 12.98
CA ALA A 50 -0.88 -8.10 11.96
C ALA A 50 -0.45 -7.53 10.59
N GLY A 51 -0.93 -6.34 10.24
CA GLY A 51 -0.54 -5.67 9.00
C GLY A 51 0.93 -5.27 8.93
N LYS A 52 1.54 -4.88 10.06
CA LYS A 52 2.99 -4.61 10.11
C LYS A 52 3.80 -5.87 9.81
N VAL A 53 3.45 -6.99 10.46
CA VAL A 53 4.12 -8.29 10.22
C VAL A 53 3.92 -8.75 8.78
N GLN A 54 2.72 -8.57 8.21
CA GLN A 54 2.51 -8.91 6.80
C GLN A 54 3.30 -8.01 5.86
N LEU A 55 3.33 -6.70 6.11
CA LEU A 55 4.07 -5.75 5.29
C LEU A 55 5.56 -6.13 5.20
N GLU A 56 6.18 -6.53 6.30
CA GLU A 56 7.57 -6.99 6.31
C GLU A 56 7.78 -8.21 5.39
N LYS A 57 6.83 -9.15 5.35
CA LYS A 57 6.89 -10.31 4.46
C LYS A 57 6.75 -9.93 2.99
N GLU A 58 5.75 -9.11 2.67
CA GLU A 58 5.49 -8.64 1.31
C GLU A 58 6.68 -7.83 0.77
N LEU A 59 7.32 -7.01 1.62
CA LEU A 59 8.52 -6.27 1.24
C LEU A 59 9.70 -7.21 0.96
N ALA A 60 9.94 -8.19 1.81
CA ALA A 60 11.02 -9.16 1.60
C ALA A 60 10.80 -10.00 0.33
N GLU A 61 9.54 -10.32 0.00
CA GLU A 61 9.20 -11.01 -1.25
C GLU A 61 9.41 -10.10 -2.48
N TRP A 62 8.95 -8.85 -2.39
CA TRP A 62 9.16 -7.86 -3.45
C TRP A 62 10.63 -7.62 -3.74
N GLU A 63 11.47 -7.44 -2.72
CA GLU A 63 12.91 -7.25 -2.86
C GLU A 63 13.56 -8.45 -3.57
N ARG A 64 13.18 -9.68 -3.17
CA ARG A 64 13.69 -10.89 -3.81
C ARG A 64 13.34 -10.95 -5.29
N LEU A 65 12.08 -10.68 -5.63
CA LEU A 65 11.60 -10.77 -7.02
C LEU A 65 12.19 -9.67 -7.89
N SER A 66 12.19 -8.43 -7.41
CA SER A 66 12.73 -7.28 -8.15
C SER A 66 14.24 -7.42 -8.38
N ASN A 67 14.99 -7.92 -7.39
CA ASN A 67 16.42 -8.24 -7.57
C ASN A 67 16.63 -9.34 -8.61
N ALA A 68 15.83 -10.41 -8.58
CA ALA A 68 15.94 -11.48 -9.57
C ALA A 68 15.68 -10.97 -11.00
N ILE A 69 14.66 -10.14 -11.19
CA ILE A 69 14.37 -9.50 -12.48
C ILE A 69 15.52 -8.58 -12.91
N ALA A 70 16.06 -7.77 -12.00
CA ALA A 70 17.18 -6.88 -12.29
C ALA A 70 18.43 -7.65 -12.75
N LEU A 71 18.74 -8.79 -12.12
CA LEU A 71 19.83 -9.66 -12.54
C LEU A 71 19.63 -10.24 -13.94
N VAL A 72 18.41 -10.64 -14.29
CA VAL A 72 18.08 -11.11 -15.65
C VAL A 72 18.28 -10.01 -16.67
N ILE A 73 17.78 -8.79 -16.40
CA ILE A 73 17.92 -7.64 -17.31
C ILE A 73 19.40 -7.28 -17.50
N ALA A 74 20.22 -7.31 -16.45
CA ALA A 74 21.64 -6.97 -16.53
C ALA A 74 22.50 -8.02 -17.26
N ALA A 75 21.99 -9.24 -17.43
CA ALA A 75 22.68 -10.31 -18.15
C ALA A 75 22.39 -10.32 -19.66
N VAL A 76 21.49 -9.46 -20.14
CA VAL A 76 21.17 -9.24 -21.57
C VAL A 76 21.92 -8.02 -22.08
#